data_AF-A0A2V6DDC3-F1
#
_entry.id   AF-A0A2V6DDC3-F1
#
_cell.length_a   1.000
_cell.length_b   1.000
_cell.length_c   1.000
_cell.angle_alpha   90.00
_cell.angle_beta   90.00
_cell.angle_gamma   90.00
#
_symmetry.space_group_name_H-M   'P 1'
#
loop_
_entity.id
_entity.type
_entity.pdbx_description
1 polymer ?
#
loop_
_entity_poly.entity_id
_entity_poly.type
_entity_poly.pdbx_seq_one_letter_code
_entity_poly.pdbx_strand_id
1 'polypeptide(L)'
;MKFKDPRRALAFTLPEVLIALFLLGLFLPSVFAVNGVCLRLINATKESTAALQSVHDRCETLRNLAFTDLISASRVQSIVATPANASDFCKNATEMVKISSYPVANGVTQFTRSSNGSVTNDSIATDLGSTLVQVTVSSSWNATFGGRARSEETTTLISNGTKK
;
A
#
# COMPACT_ATOMS: atom_id res chain seq x y z
N MET A 1 -75.29 26.95 -5.90
CA MET A 1 -74.24 26.10 -6.50
C MET A 1 -72.95 26.92 -6.60
N LYS A 2 -71.96 26.70 -5.72
CA LYS A 2 -70.69 27.43 -5.77
C LYS A 2 -69.81 26.79 -6.85
N PHE A 3 -69.51 27.53 -7.93
CA PHE A 3 -68.50 27.12 -8.90
C PHE A 3 -67.13 27.11 -8.21
N LYS A 4 -66.57 25.92 -8.06
CA LYS A 4 -65.20 25.73 -7.57
C LYS A 4 -64.27 26.05 -8.75
N ASP A 5 -63.68 27.24 -8.76
CA ASP A 5 -62.75 27.68 -9.81
C ASP A 5 -61.57 26.69 -9.92
N PRO A 6 -61.40 25.98 -11.05
CA PRO A 6 -60.30 25.02 -11.24
C PRO A 6 -58.93 25.72 -11.32
N ARG A 7 -58.91 27.05 -11.43
CA ARG A 7 -57.72 27.87 -11.64
C ARG A 7 -56.77 27.91 -10.45
N ARG A 8 -57.25 27.67 -9.22
CA ARG A 8 -56.39 27.65 -8.02
C ARG A 8 -55.50 26.39 -7.95
N ALA A 9 -55.85 25.31 -8.64
CA ALA A 9 -55.02 24.11 -8.70
C ALA A 9 -53.83 24.24 -9.66
N LEU A 10 -53.89 25.18 -10.61
CA LEU A 10 -52.85 25.40 -11.63
C LEU A 10 -51.72 26.34 -11.15
N ALA A 11 -51.88 27.01 -10.00
CA ALA A 11 -50.94 28.01 -9.49
C ALA A 11 -49.77 27.43 -8.65
N PHE A 12 -49.75 26.12 -8.38
CA PHE A 12 -48.71 25.44 -7.60
C PHE A 12 -47.66 24.70 -8.45
N THR A 13 -47.82 24.65 -9.77
CA THR A 13 -46.91 23.90 -10.67
C THR A 13 -45.54 24.57 -10.83
N LEU A 14 -45.49 25.90 -10.84
CA LEU A 14 -44.22 26.65 -10.97
C LEU A 14 -43.27 26.43 -9.77
N PRO A 15 -43.67 26.63 -8.50
CA PRO A 15 -42.78 26.36 -7.38
C PRO A 15 -42.41 24.88 -7.26
N GLU A 16 -43.30 23.96 -7.62
CA GLU A 16 -43.01 22.52 -7.68
C GLU A 16 -41.91 22.18 -8.70
N VAL A 17 -42.01 22.73 -9.92
CA VAL A 17 -40.99 22.54 -10.97
C VAL A 17 -39.65 23.17 -10.56
N LEU A 18 -39.65 24.34 -9.91
CA LEU A 18 -38.42 24.96 -9.41
C LEU A 18 -37.73 24.10 -8.33
N ILE A 19 -38.50 23.54 -7.39
CA ILE A 19 -37.98 22.62 -6.37
C ILE A 19 -37.45 21.34 -7.04
N ALA A 20 -38.18 20.79 -8.02
CA ALA A 20 -37.75 19.61 -8.76
C ALA A 20 -36.43 19.85 -9.52
N LEU A 21 -36.29 21.00 -10.19
CA LEU A 21 -35.06 21.40 -10.88
C LEU A 21 -33.90 21.61 -9.89
N PHE A 22 -34.16 22.21 -8.73
CA PHE A 22 -33.16 22.36 -7.68
C PHE A 22 -32.68 21.00 -7.16
N LEU A 23 -33.60 20.08 -6.87
CA LEU A 23 -33.26 18.72 -6.44
C LEU A 23 -32.47 17.95 -7.51
N LEU A 24 -32.88 18.04 -8.79
CA LEU A 24 -32.13 17.46 -9.91
C LEU A 24 -30.72 18.06 -10.04
N GLY A 25 -30.61 19.39 -9.88
CA GLY A 25 -29.35 20.12 -9.92
C GLY A 25 -28.38 19.72 -8.82
N LEU A 26 -28.87 19.31 -7.64
CA LEU A 26 -28.04 18.77 -6.56
C LEU A 26 -27.75 17.27 -6.75
N PHE A 27 -28.76 16.53 -7.22
CA PHE A 27 -28.69 15.08 -7.34
C PHE A 27 -27.68 14.65 -8.40
N LEU A 28 -27.73 15.21 -9.61
CA LEU A 28 -26.87 14.78 -10.71
C LEU A 28 -25.36 14.95 -10.39
N PRO A 29 -24.87 16.09 -9.88
CA PRO A 29 -23.47 16.21 -9.45
C PRO A 29 -23.11 15.28 -8.30
N SER A 30 -24.04 15.01 -7.38
CA SER A 30 -23.79 14.09 -6.26
C SER A 30 -23.50 12.66 -6.73
N VAL A 31 -24.22 12.17 -7.75
CA VAL A 31 -23.99 10.84 -8.34
C VAL A 31 -22.59 10.77 -8.96
N PHE A 32 -22.18 11.79 -9.71
CA PHE A 32 -20.82 11.84 -10.27
C PHE A 32 -19.73 11.94 -9.19
N ALA A 33 -19.99 12.69 -8.11
CA ALA A 33 -19.06 12.82 -6.99
C ALA A 33 -18.86 11.46 -6.29
N VAL A 34 -19.94 10.71 -6.02
CA VAL A 34 -19.87 9.37 -5.41
C VAL A 34 -19.13 8.40 -6.32
N ASN A 35 -19.40 8.42 -7.63
CA ASN A 35 -18.67 7.60 -8.61
C ASN A 35 -17.17 7.93 -8.61
N GLY A 36 -16.81 9.22 -8.51
CA GLY A 36 -15.43 9.66 -8.38
C GLY A 36 -14.74 9.14 -7.12
N VAL A 37 -15.44 9.12 -5.98
CA VAL A 37 -14.92 8.55 -4.73
C VAL A 37 -14.72 7.04 -4.85
N CYS A 38 -15.67 6.32 -5.46
CA CYS A 38 -15.58 4.88 -5.65
C CYS A 38 -14.33 4.48 -6.45
N LEU A 39 -14.06 5.15 -7.58
CA LEU A 39 -12.87 4.88 -8.40
C LEU A 39 -11.57 5.18 -7.66
N ARG A 40 -11.53 6.26 -6.85
CA ARG A 40 -10.37 6.57 -6.01
C ARG A 40 -10.13 5.48 -4.96
N LEU A 41 -11.19 4.96 -4.35
CA LEU A 41 -11.09 3.88 -3.38
C LEU A 41 -10.57 2.60 -4.04
N ILE A 42 -11.09 2.24 -5.22
CA ILE A 42 -10.61 1.07 -5.98
C ILE A 42 -9.11 1.19 -6.28
N ASN A 43 -8.64 2.36 -6.72
CA ASN A 43 -7.20 2.55 -6.98
C ASN A 43 -6.36 2.45 -5.69
N ALA A 44 -6.82 3.04 -4.59
CA ALA A 44 -6.13 2.94 -3.31
C ALA A 44 -6.06 1.48 -2.80
N THR A 45 -7.13 0.70 -2.96
CA THR A 45 -7.16 -0.72 -2.59
C THR A 45 -6.24 -1.55 -3.49
N LYS A 46 -6.16 -1.26 -4.79
CA LYS A 46 -5.22 -1.91 -5.71
C LYS A 46 -3.78 -1.68 -5.29
N GLU A 47 -3.41 -0.43 -4.98
CA GLU A 47 -2.07 -0.08 -4.51
C GLU A 47 -1.73 -0.75 -3.18
N SER A 48 -2.66 -0.75 -2.21
CA SER A 48 -2.46 -1.42 -0.91
C SER A 48 -2.32 -2.94 -1.07
N THR A 49 -3.10 -3.57 -1.95
CA THR A 49 -2.96 -5.02 -2.24
C THR A 49 -1.62 -5.33 -2.91
N ALA A 50 -1.19 -4.50 -3.85
CA ALA A 50 0.12 -4.64 -4.50
C ALA A 50 1.27 -4.46 -3.50
N ALA A 51 1.15 -3.53 -2.56
CA ALA A 51 2.11 -3.33 -1.47
C ALA A 51 2.19 -4.54 -0.53
N LEU A 52 1.05 -5.10 -0.12
CA LEU A 52 0.99 -6.32 0.69
C LEU A 52 1.65 -7.49 -0.03
N GLN A 53 1.33 -7.68 -1.31
CA GLN A 53 1.95 -8.73 -2.11
C GLN A 53 3.46 -8.53 -2.24
N SER A 54 3.93 -7.30 -2.46
CA SER A 54 5.36 -6.97 -2.53
C SER A 54 6.11 -7.38 -1.25
N VAL A 55 5.59 -6.96 -0.10
CA VAL A 55 6.20 -7.24 1.21
C VAL A 55 6.19 -8.75 1.49
N HIS A 56 5.08 -9.44 1.19
CA HIS A 56 4.99 -10.89 1.35
C HIS A 56 5.92 -11.66 0.40
N ASP A 57 5.98 -11.31 -0.89
CA ASP A 57 6.85 -11.98 -1.87
C ASP A 57 8.33 -11.83 -1.48
N ARG A 58 8.73 -10.64 -0.99
CA ARG A 58 10.08 -10.45 -0.47
C ARG A 58 10.32 -11.26 0.80
N CYS A 59 9.38 -11.23 1.73
CA CYS A 59 9.48 -11.98 2.97
C CYS A 59 9.62 -13.48 2.68
N GLU A 60 8.86 -14.02 1.72
CA GLU A 60 8.94 -15.40 1.27
C GLU A 60 10.29 -15.71 0.61
N THR A 61 10.82 -14.78 -0.20
CA THR A 61 12.16 -14.92 -0.78
C THR A 61 13.24 -15.03 0.31
N LEU A 62 13.19 -14.16 1.33
CA LEU A 62 14.13 -14.18 2.46
C LEU A 62 13.92 -15.41 3.36
N ARG A 63 12.66 -15.80 3.60
CA ARG A 63 12.29 -17.01 4.35
C ARG A 63 12.75 -18.28 3.66
N ASN A 64 12.87 -18.29 2.33
CA ASN A 64 13.34 -19.44 1.56
C ASN A 64 14.88 -19.49 1.41
N LEU A 65 15.60 -18.43 1.72
CA LEU A 65 17.06 -18.35 1.65
C LEU A 65 17.79 -19.17 2.75
N ALA A 66 18.89 -19.87 2.43
CA ALA A 66 19.69 -20.55 3.44
C ALA A 66 20.11 -19.58 4.56
N PHE A 67 20.13 -20.04 5.83
CA PHE A 67 20.36 -19.14 6.96
C PHE A 67 21.71 -18.40 6.85
N THR A 68 22.76 -19.08 6.36
CA THR A 68 24.08 -18.50 6.09
C THR A 68 24.04 -17.37 5.04
N ASP A 69 23.16 -17.49 4.05
CA ASP A 69 22.95 -16.46 3.03
C ASP A 69 22.08 -15.32 3.58
N LEU A 70 21.12 -15.60 4.47
CA LEU A 70 20.25 -14.60 5.10
C LEU A 70 21.01 -13.65 6.04
N ILE A 71 22.03 -14.16 6.74
CA ILE A 71 22.88 -13.33 7.59
C ILE A 71 24.03 -12.67 6.82
N SER A 72 24.17 -12.94 5.52
CA SER A 72 25.20 -12.35 4.68
C SER A 72 24.71 -11.07 4.01
N ALA A 73 25.31 -9.93 4.38
CA ALA A 73 24.95 -8.62 3.86
C ALA A 73 25.01 -8.56 2.32
N SER A 74 26.05 -9.12 1.70
CA SER A 74 26.20 -9.10 0.24
C SER A 74 25.12 -9.92 -0.48
N ARG A 75 24.69 -11.04 0.11
CA ARG A 75 23.64 -11.89 -0.46
C ARG A 75 22.29 -11.22 -0.38
N VAL A 76 21.93 -10.66 0.79
CA VAL A 76 20.68 -9.91 0.94
C VAL A 76 20.67 -8.67 0.04
N GLN A 77 21.78 -7.93 -0.05
CA GLN A 77 21.89 -6.78 -0.95
C GLN A 77 21.64 -7.17 -2.42
N SER A 78 22.19 -8.31 -2.87
CA SER A 78 21.98 -8.80 -4.23
C SER A 78 20.51 -9.14 -4.53
N ILE A 79 19.79 -9.65 -3.53
CA ILE A 79 18.36 -9.97 -3.62
C ILE A 79 17.53 -8.68 -3.70
N VAL A 80 17.85 -7.71 -2.83
CA VAL A 80 17.17 -6.41 -2.75
C VAL A 80 17.45 -5.55 -3.98
N ALA A 81 18.52 -5.80 -4.75
CA ALA A 81 18.80 -5.08 -6.00
C ALA A 81 17.73 -5.26 -7.08
N THR A 82 17.01 -6.37 -7.04
CA THR A 82 15.85 -6.61 -7.91
C THR A 82 14.56 -6.28 -7.17
N PRO A 83 13.51 -5.77 -7.83
CA PRO A 83 12.21 -5.59 -7.18
C PRO A 83 11.66 -6.92 -6.63
N ALA A 84 10.83 -6.87 -5.57
CA ALA A 84 10.29 -8.05 -4.91
C ALA A 84 9.50 -8.99 -5.84
N ASN A 85 8.82 -8.42 -6.84
CA ASN A 85 8.15 -9.16 -7.90
C ASN A 85 8.12 -8.34 -9.21
N ALA A 86 7.56 -8.92 -10.27
CA ALA A 86 7.53 -8.29 -11.60
C ALA A 86 6.51 -7.13 -11.74
N SER A 87 5.70 -6.84 -10.72
CA SER A 87 4.69 -5.77 -10.80
C SER A 87 5.32 -4.40 -10.94
N ASP A 88 4.63 -3.50 -11.65
CA ASP A 88 5.08 -2.11 -11.80
C ASP A 88 5.03 -1.34 -10.47
N PHE A 89 4.18 -1.76 -9.53
CA PHE A 89 4.16 -1.20 -8.18
C PHE A 89 5.53 -1.31 -7.50
N CYS A 90 6.16 -2.50 -7.53
CA CYS A 90 7.47 -2.73 -6.91
C CYS A 90 8.61 -1.93 -7.55
N LYS A 91 8.43 -1.47 -8.79
CA LYS A 91 9.39 -0.57 -9.45
C LYS A 91 9.26 0.85 -8.90
N ASN A 92 8.04 1.29 -8.59
CA ASN A 92 7.76 2.66 -8.16
C ASN A 92 7.77 2.86 -6.64
N ALA A 93 7.68 1.79 -5.85
CA ALA A 93 7.77 1.84 -4.40
C ALA A 93 9.22 1.79 -3.90
N THR A 94 9.47 2.45 -2.78
CA THR A 94 10.71 2.30 -2.01
C THR A 94 10.58 1.10 -1.09
N GLU A 95 11.49 0.15 -1.19
CA GLU A 95 11.53 -1.05 -0.37
C GLU A 95 12.65 -0.93 0.65
N MET A 96 12.40 -1.33 1.90
CA MET A 96 13.42 -1.42 2.95
C MET A 96 13.39 -2.82 3.56
N VAL A 97 14.56 -3.45 3.65
CA VAL A 97 14.76 -4.73 4.32
C VAL A 97 15.70 -4.50 5.49
N LYS A 98 15.23 -4.85 6.68
CA LYS A 98 15.94 -4.70 7.95
C LYS A 98 16.08 -6.06 8.62
N ILE A 99 17.29 -6.40 9.03
CA ILE A 99 17.62 -7.66 9.69
C ILE A 99 18.36 -7.36 10.99
N SER A 100 17.95 -7.99 12.08
CA SER A 100 18.64 -7.90 13.37
C SER A 100 18.63 -9.26 14.07
N SER A 101 19.62 -9.50 14.94
CA SER A 101 19.61 -10.66 15.84
C SER A 101 18.38 -10.62 16.76
N TYR A 102 17.88 -11.79 17.15
CA TYR A 102 16.78 -11.94 18.10
C TYR A 102 17.19 -12.90 19.23
N PRO A 103 16.77 -12.68 20.51
CA PRO A 103 15.84 -11.66 21.02
C PRO A 103 16.46 -10.29 21.27
N VAL A 104 17.78 -10.20 21.34
CA VAL A 104 18.50 -8.94 21.56
C VAL A 104 19.23 -8.57 20.28
N ALA A 105 18.92 -7.39 19.74
CA ALA A 105 19.60 -6.86 18.57
C ALA A 105 21.02 -6.41 18.92
N ASN A 106 22.01 -6.86 18.15
CA ASN A 106 23.40 -6.39 18.23
C ASN A 106 23.79 -5.69 16.92
N GLY A 107 23.23 -4.51 16.72
CA GLY A 107 23.27 -3.83 15.44
C GLY A 107 22.16 -4.27 14.49
N VAL A 108 22.13 -3.64 13.32
CA VAL A 108 21.11 -3.85 12.30
C VAL A 108 21.79 -3.87 10.94
N THR A 109 21.41 -4.83 10.11
CA THR A 109 21.70 -4.80 8.69
C THR A 109 20.47 -4.28 7.96
N GLN A 110 20.58 -3.14 7.29
CA GLN A 110 19.46 -2.48 6.61
C GLN A 110 19.84 -2.06 5.20
N PHE A 111 18.97 -2.40 4.26
CA PHE A 111 19.06 -2.00 2.86
C PHE A 111 17.80 -1.26 2.45
N THR A 112 17.97 -0.18 1.69
CA THR A 112 16.85 0.55 1.07
C THR A 112 17.01 0.52 -0.44
N ARG A 113 16.04 -0.04 -1.14
CA ARG A 113 15.89 0.08 -2.59
C ARG A 113 14.94 1.24 -2.90
N SER A 114 15.47 2.27 -3.54
CA SER A 114 14.67 3.39 -4.03
C SER A 114 13.87 3.01 -5.29
N SER A 115 12.86 3.80 -5.62
CA SER A 115 12.03 3.62 -6.83
C SER A 115 12.79 3.75 -8.15
N ASN A 116 14.01 4.29 -8.14
CA ASN A 116 14.92 4.29 -9.29
C ASN A 116 15.72 2.98 -9.44
N GLY A 117 15.50 2.00 -8.56
CA GLY A 117 16.21 0.73 -8.52
C GLY A 117 17.59 0.78 -7.86
N SER A 118 18.04 1.94 -7.37
CA SER A 118 19.27 2.07 -6.59
C SER A 118 19.10 1.48 -5.20
N VAL A 119 20.09 0.72 -4.73
CA VAL A 119 20.13 0.16 -3.38
C VAL A 119 21.18 0.89 -2.56
N THR A 120 20.75 1.46 -1.43
CA THR A 120 21.64 1.96 -0.40
C THR A 120 21.82 0.93 0.70
N ASN A 121 23.05 0.81 1.19
CA ASN A 121 23.35 0.06 2.39
C ASN A 121 23.36 1.04 3.56
N ASP A 122 22.26 1.06 4.31
CA ASP A 122 22.04 2.06 5.35
C ASP A 122 22.85 1.70 6.61
N SER A 123 22.95 0.41 6.91
CA SER A 123 23.75 -0.11 8.02
C SER A 123 24.06 -1.60 7.83
N ILE A 124 25.15 -2.07 8.41
CA ILE A 124 25.52 -3.50 8.47
C ILE A 124 25.82 -3.85 9.93
N ALA A 125 25.13 -4.84 10.47
CA ALA A 125 25.43 -5.37 11.80
C ALA A 125 26.78 -6.11 11.77
N THR A 126 27.55 -6.01 12.85
CA THR A 126 28.79 -6.78 13.01
C THR A 126 28.51 -8.27 13.21
N ASP A 127 27.39 -8.61 13.83
CA ASP A 127 26.91 -9.98 14.00
C ASP A 127 25.37 -10.01 14.05
N LEU A 128 24.76 -10.89 13.25
CA LEU A 128 23.31 -11.14 13.26
C LEU A 128 22.94 -12.39 14.07
N GLY A 129 23.93 -13.08 14.66
CA GLY A 129 23.75 -14.34 15.37
C GLY A 129 23.65 -15.55 14.44
N SER A 130 23.56 -16.74 15.05
CA SER A 130 23.65 -18.02 14.33
C SER A 130 22.37 -18.87 14.38
N THR A 131 21.35 -18.44 15.12
CA THR A 131 20.17 -19.27 15.42
C THR A 131 18.85 -18.65 14.98
N LEU A 132 18.64 -17.35 15.21
CA LEU A 132 17.36 -16.70 14.99
C LEU A 132 17.59 -15.22 14.65
N VAL A 133 16.97 -14.76 13.56
CA VAL A 133 16.98 -13.35 13.15
C VAL A 133 15.56 -12.83 13.02
N GLN A 134 15.38 -11.54 13.34
CA GLN A 134 14.19 -10.79 13.02
C GLN A 134 14.40 -10.09 11.68
N VAL A 135 13.48 -10.33 10.75
CA VAL A 135 13.47 -9.71 9.43
C VAL A 135 12.22 -8.86 9.30
N THR A 136 12.43 -7.57 9.08
CA THR A 136 11.38 -6.59 8.81
C THR A 136 11.51 -6.15 7.36
N VAL A 137 10.46 -6.34 6.59
CA VAL A 137 10.35 -5.84 5.22
C VAL A 137 9.28 -4.77 5.19
N SER A 138 9.59 -3.62 4.61
CA SER A 138 8.62 -2.55 4.41
C SER A 138 8.65 -2.03 2.98
N SER A 139 7.50 -1.59 2.49
CA SER A 139 7.36 -0.90 1.22
C SER A 139 6.64 0.42 1.45
N SER A 140 7.19 1.52 0.96
CA SER A 140 6.60 2.85 1.03
C SER A 140 6.41 3.45 -0.36
N TRP A 141 5.29 4.15 -0.54
CA TRP A 141 4.93 4.77 -1.81
C TRP A 141 4.03 5.99 -1.59
N ASN A 142 3.94 6.85 -2.59
CA ASN A 142 2.96 7.93 -2.62
C ASN A 142 1.75 7.48 -3.42
N ALA A 143 0.55 7.59 -2.84
CA ALA A 143 -0.69 7.19 -3.51
C ALA A 143 -0.89 8.01 -4.80
N THR A 144 -1.31 7.34 -5.88
CA THR A 144 -1.45 7.99 -7.21
C THR A 144 -2.38 9.20 -7.14
N PHE A 145 -3.45 9.10 -6.34
CA PHE A 145 -4.38 10.20 -6.13
C PHE A 145 -4.03 10.98 -4.86
N GLY A 146 -3.73 12.27 -5.01
CA GLY A 146 -3.48 13.19 -3.89
C GLY A 146 -2.10 13.05 -3.24
N GLY A 147 -1.22 12.15 -3.73
CA GLY A 147 0.19 12.07 -3.33
C GLY A 147 0.42 11.70 -1.87
N ARG A 148 -0.58 11.14 -1.18
CA ARG A 148 -0.47 10.80 0.24
C ARG A 148 0.54 9.67 0.43
N ALA A 149 1.52 9.89 1.29
CA ALA A 149 2.48 8.85 1.67
C ALA A 149 1.77 7.66 2.35
N ARG A 150 2.16 6.45 1.94
CA ARG A 150 1.68 5.16 2.42
C ARG A 150 2.86 4.23 2.66
N SER A 151 2.66 3.29 3.56
CA SER A 151 3.63 2.25 3.86
C SER A 151 2.92 0.97 4.29
N GLU A 152 3.48 -0.18 3.92
CA GLU A 152 3.13 -1.50 4.45
C GLU A 152 4.39 -2.14 4.99
N GLU A 153 4.25 -2.91 6.06
CA GLU A 153 5.38 -3.55 6.73
C GLU A 153 4.97 -4.95 7.21
N THR A 154 5.92 -5.88 7.18
CA THR A 154 5.78 -7.18 7.82
C THR A 154 7.08 -7.54 8.51
N THR A 155 6.96 -8.02 9.74
CA THR A 155 8.09 -8.51 10.54
C THR A 155 7.92 -10.00 10.79
N THR A 156 8.97 -10.79 10.53
CA THR A 156 8.99 -12.23 10.77
C THR A 156 10.26 -12.63 11.51
N LEU A 157 10.18 -13.75 12.24
CA LEU A 157 11.34 -14.40 12.85
C LEU A 157 11.73 -15.59 11.99
N ILE A 158 12.99 -15.65 11.56
CA ILE A 158 13.53 -16.73 10.73
C ILE A 158 14.62 -17.44 11.52
N SER A 159 14.46 -18.75 11.69
CA SER A 159 15.40 -19.60 12.44
C SER A 159 16.34 -20.38 11.53
N ASN A 160 17.49 -20.79 12.07
CA ASN A 160 18.46 -21.69 11.44
C ASN A 160 18.01 -23.16 11.48
N GLY A 161 16.74 -23.42 11.17
CA GLY A 161 16.19 -24.77 11.09
C GLY A 161 16.48 -25.42 9.73
N THR A 162 16.54 -26.75 9.70
CA THR A 162 16.52 -27.51 8.44
C THR A 162 15.22 -27.24 7.68
N LYS A 163 15.35 -26.69 6.49
CA LYS A 163 14.23 -26.55 5.55
C LYS A 163 13.94 -27.91 4.95
N LYS A 164 12.69 -28.36 5.04
CA LYS A 164 12.21 -29.56 4.36
C LYS A 164 11.98 -29.27 2.90
#